data_AF-A0A4R1QVH2-F1
#
_entry.id   AF-A0A4R1QVH2-F1
#
_cell.length_a   1.000
_cell.length_b   1.000
_cell.length_c   1.000
_cell.angle_alpha   90.00
_cell.angle_beta   90.00
_cell.angle_gamma   90.00
#
_symmetry.space_group_name_H-M   'P 1'
#
loop_
_entity.id
_entity.type
_entity.pdbx_description
1 polymer ?
#
loop_
_entity_poly.entity_id
_entity_poly.type
_entity_poly.pdbx_seq_one_letter_code
_entity_poly.pdbx_strand_id
1 'polypeptide(L)'
;MKEQVKIAITPLFIILIGLLTALLFNYYIGAWAFIPLALVYWVALGIFAKVDKISLKGAFVKSGQHRCFNILAYIPCIFCIVAFVWGLQFITFNPLYIILSVIFVIVNPVMEELFWRQYLLEQLKWKNWVKIIYSTILFSLSHPLMWGIFSVTIRSKVMVMPLLIMGILWGSVYLKTKTLRHCIIAHSLVDVLNLSVWVFLNIYIPPVV
;
A
#
# COMPACT_ATOMS: atom_id res chain seq x y z
N MET A 1 27.82 5.85 5.38
CA MET A 1 26.90 6.47 6.35
C MET A 1 25.89 7.42 5.69
N LYS A 2 26.32 8.44 4.93
CA LYS A 2 25.43 9.42 4.29
C LYS A 2 24.34 8.80 3.40
N GLU A 3 24.64 7.77 2.62
CA GLU A 3 23.62 7.11 1.77
C GLU A 3 22.56 6.34 2.54
N GLN A 4 22.94 5.65 3.62
CA GLN A 4 21.97 4.89 4.44
C GLN A 4 21.00 5.81 5.15
N VAL A 5 21.47 6.99 5.60
CA VAL A 5 20.62 8.04 6.15
C VAL A 5 19.65 8.57 5.10
N LYS A 6 20.11 8.81 3.86
CA LYS A 6 19.23 9.23 2.75
C LYS A 6 18.12 8.20 2.49
N ILE A 7 18.48 6.93 2.33
CA ILE A 7 17.52 5.84 2.09
C ILE A 7 16.52 5.74 3.24
N ALA A 8 16.99 5.83 4.50
CA ALA A 8 16.12 5.79 5.66
C ALA A 8 15.15 6.98 5.68
N ILE A 9 15.58 8.20 5.32
CA ILE A 9 14.71 9.39 5.35
C ILE A 9 13.74 9.42 4.16
N THR A 10 14.03 8.75 3.04
CA THR A 10 13.19 8.77 1.83
C THR A 10 11.70 8.51 2.11
N PRO A 11 11.27 7.45 2.82
CA PRO A 11 9.85 7.23 3.12
C PRO A 11 9.22 8.38 3.93
N LEU A 12 9.95 8.98 4.87
CA LEU A 12 9.45 10.13 5.64
C LEU A 12 9.19 11.34 4.73
N PHE A 13 10.07 11.57 3.76
CA PHE A 13 9.89 12.63 2.78
C PHE A 13 8.69 12.38 1.86
N ILE A 14 8.51 11.15 1.39
CA ILE A 14 7.35 10.75 0.58
C ILE A 14 6.05 10.91 1.39
N ILE A 15 6.03 10.47 2.64
CA ILE A 15 4.89 10.65 3.55
C ILE A 15 4.58 12.12 3.75
N LEU A 16 5.60 12.97 3.95
CA LEU A 16 5.40 14.41 4.11
C LEU A 16 4.78 15.04 2.85
N ILE A 17 5.29 14.73 1.66
CA ILE A 17 4.70 15.20 0.39
C ILE A 17 3.25 14.72 0.26
N GLY A 18 3.00 13.44 0.58
CA GLY A 18 1.67 12.86 0.56
C GLY A 18 0.71 13.57 1.53
N LEU A 19 1.12 13.80 2.77
CA LEU A 19 0.36 14.52 3.79
C LEU A 19 0.02 15.94 3.33
N LEU A 20 1.00 16.70 2.81
CA LEU A 20 0.78 18.06 2.31
C LEU A 20 -0.19 18.07 1.13
N THR A 21 -0.05 17.10 0.21
CA THR A 21 -0.98 16.93 -0.92
C THR A 21 -2.38 16.62 -0.43
N ALA A 22 -2.53 15.68 0.51
CA ALA A 22 -3.81 15.30 1.08
C ALA A 22 -4.49 16.46 1.79
N LEU A 23 -3.75 17.22 2.62
CA LEU A 23 -4.27 18.41 3.30
C LEU A 23 -4.74 19.48 2.31
N LEU A 24 -3.90 19.80 1.32
CA LEU A 24 -4.20 20.81 0.31
C LEU A 24 -5.44 20.46 -0.48
N PHE A 25 -5.50 19.26 -1.08
CA PHE A 25 -6.62 18.89 -1.94
C PHE A 25 -7.87 18.56 -1.13
N ASN A 26 -7.76 18.02 0.08
CA ASN A 26 -8.94 17.78 0.92
C ASN A 26 -9.66 19.08 1.27
N TYR A 27 -8.93 20.18 1.45
CA TYR A 27 -9.52 21.50 1.66
C TYR A 27 -10.42 21.94 0.48
N TYR A 28 -10.02 21.65 -0.76
CA TYR A 28 -10.75 22.10 -1.97
C TYR A 28 -11.80 21.11 -2.47
N ILE A 29 -11.53 19.80 -2.41
CA ILE A 29 -12.36 18.76 -3.06
C ILE A 29 -12.75 17.61 -2.11
N GLY A 30 -12.47 17.72 -0.81
CA GLY A 30 -12.85 16.74 0.19
C GLY A 30 -12.32 15.33 -0.11
N ALA A 31 -13.19 14.32 -0.04
CA ALA A 31 -12.85 12.92 -0.27
C ALA A 31 -12.21 12.64 -1.64
N TRP A 32 -12.49 13.47 -2.65
CA TRP A 32 -11.87 13.36 -3.97
C TRP A 32 -10.36 13.67 -3.98
N ALA A 33 -9.82 14.19 -2.87
CA ALA A 33 -8.39 14.37 -2.67
C ALA A 33 -7.58 13.08 -2.80
N PHE A 34 -8.22 11.91 -2.72
CA PHE A 34 -7.55 10.64 -2.96
C PHE A 34 -6.93 10.54 -4.36
N ILE A 35 -7.53 11.17 -5.39
CA ILE A 35 -7.01 11.13 -6.76
C ILE A 35 -5.67 11.87 -6.87
N PRO A 36 -5.59 13.19 -6.56
CA PRO A 36 -4.31 13.89 -6.63
C PRO A 36 -3.29 13.33 -5.64
N LEU A 37 -3.71 12.87 -4.46
CA LEU A 37 -2.81 12.17 -3.53
C LEU A 37 -2.21 10.92 -4.19
N ALA A 38 -3.03 10.05 -4.78
CA ALA A 38 -2.56 8.82 -5.41
C ALA A 38 -1.56 9.10 -6.52
N LEU A 39 -1.85 10.07 -7.40
CA LEU A 39 -0.95 10.45 -8.48
C LEU A 39 0.40 10.96 -7.96
N VAL A 40 0.38 11.91 -7.02
CA VAL A 40 1.62 12.46 -6.45
C VAL A 40 2.42 11.38 -5.72
N TYR A 41 1.74 10.54 -4.95
CA TYR A 41 2.37 9.48 -4.20
C TYR A 41 2.99 8.42 -5.12
N TRP A 42 2.28 7.93 -6.13
CA TRP A 42 2.82 6.96 -7.09
C TRP A 42 4.02 7.54 -7.84
N VAL A 43 3.95 8.79 -8.29
CA VAL A 43 5.09 9.46 -8.94
C VAL A 43 6.29 9.55 -7.99
N ALA A 44 6.08 9.93 -6.73
CA ALA A 44 7.14 9.99 -5.73
C ALA A 44 7.79 8.61 -5.51
N LEU A 45 6.99 7.56 -5.31
CA LEU A 45 7.48 6.18 -5.18
C LEU A 45 8.29 5.77 -6.42
N GLY A 46 7.78 6.07 -7.62
CA GLY A 46 8.43 5.74 -8.89
C GLY A 46 9.81 6.38 -9.04
N ILE A 47 9.91 7.67 -8.73
CA ILE A 47 11.17 8.42 -8.77
C ILE A 47 12.18 7.84 -7.78
N PHE A 48 11.77 7.61 -6.53
CA PHE A 48 12.70 7.16 -5.49
C PHE A 48 13.10 5.69 -5.62
N ALA A 49 12.17 4.82 -6.00
CA ALA A 49 12.47 3.42 -6.29
C ALA A 49 13.22 3.24 -7.62
N LYS A 50 13.40 4.30 -8.41
CA LYS A 50 14.01 4.28 -9.75
C LYS A 50 13.35 3.23 -10.63
N VAL A 51 12.02 3.24 -10.67
CA VAL A 51 11.24 2.24 -11.40
C VAL A 51 11.58 2.32 -12.88
N ASP A 52 12.15 1.24 -13.42
CA ASP A 52 12.48 1.09 -14.83
C ASP A 52 11.85 -0.19 -15.42
N LYS A 53 12.03 -0.41 -16.72
CA LYS A 53 11.48 -1.61 -17.37
C LYS A 53 12.04 -2.91 -16.79
N ILE A 54 13.24 -2.89 -16.22
CA ILE A 54 13.91 -4.07 -15.69
C ILE A 54 13.37 -4.39 -14.29
N SER A 55 13.19 -3.39 -13.44
CA SER A 55 12.58 -3.54 -12.12
C SER A 55 11.14 -4.04 -12.22
N LEU A 56 10.37 -3.53 -13.18
CA LEU A 56 9.00 -4.00 -13.45
C LEU A 56 8.96 -5.46 -13.90
N LYS A 57 9.83 -5.87 -14.82
CA LYS A 57 9.93 -7.28 -15.23
C LYS A 57 10.41 -8.17 -14.06
N GLY A 58 11.36 -7.68 -13.27
CA GLY A 58 11.90 -8.34 -12.08
C GLY A 58 10.85 -8.58 -11.00
N ALA A 59 9.91 -7.64 -10.82
CA ALA A 59 8.85 -7.73 -9.82
C ALA A 59 7.97 -8.99 -9.97
N PHE A 60 7.80 -9.48 -11.21
CA PHE A 60 6.94 -10.63 -11.52
C PHE A 60 7.70 -11.95 -11.72
N VAL A 61 9.01 -11.99 -11.44
CA VAL A 61 9.80 -13.24 -11.53
C VAL A 61 9.26 -14.27 -10.53
N LYS A 62 9.15 -15.54 -10.97
CA LYS A 62 8.64 -16.64 -10.13
C LYS A 62 9.62 -16.96 -8.99
N SER A 63 9.11 -17.18 -7.77
CA SER A 63 9.89 -17.71 -6.65
C SER A 63 10.37 -19.13 -6.95
N GLY A 64 11.68 -19.37 -6.92
CA GLY A 64 12.28 -20.67 -7.22
C GLY A 64 12.32 -21.66 -6.05
N GLN A 65 12.40 -21.20 -4.79
CA GLN A 65 12.79 -22.07 -3.66
C GLN A 65 11.86 -22.04 -2.42
N HIS A 66 10.94 -21.08 -2.27
CA HIS A 66 10.20 -20.90 -1.00
C HIS A 66 8.69 -20.74 -1.18
N ARG A 67 8.05 -21.71 -1.86
CA ARG A 67 6.62 -21.64 -2.22
C ARG A 67 5.68 -21.50 -1.02
N CYS A 68 5.96 -22.14 0.11
CA CYS A 68 5.10 -22.03 1.29
C CYS A 68 5.04 -20.60 1.85
N PHE A 69 6.13 -19.83 1.74
CA PHE A 69 6.15 -18.44 2.18
C PHE A 69 5.27 -17.55 1.30
N ASN A 70 5.07 -17.89 0.02
CA ASN A 70 4.19 -17.10 -0.85
C ASN A 70 2.74 -17.09 -0.36
N ILE A 71 2.28 -18.17 0.29
CA ILE A 71 0.91 -18.28 0.83
C ILE A 71 0.68 -17.26 1.94
N LEU A 72 1.71 -16.95 2.74
CA LEU A 72 1.61 -15.98 3.82
C LEU A 72 1.24 -14.57 3.32
N ALA A 73 1.56 -14.24 2.07
CA ALA A 73 1.19 -12.94 1.49
C ALA A 73 -0.33 -12.73 1.43
N TYR A 74 -1.12 -13.82 1.37
CA TYR A 74 -2.57 -13.80 1.19
C TYR A 74 -3.36 -13.82 2.51
N ILE A 75 -2.71 -13.99 3.67
CA ILE A 75 -3.39 -13.93 4.97
C ILE A 75 -4.17 -12.60 5.14
N PRO A 76 -3.63 -11.42 4.79
CA PRO A 76 -4.39 -10.16 4.81
C PRO A 76 -5.68 -10.18 4.01
N CYS A 77 -5.70 -10.87 2.86
CA CYS A 77 -6.89 -10.96 2.01
C CYS A 77 -8.06 -11.59 2.77
N ILE A 78 -7.80 -12.59 3.62
CA ILE A 78 -8.83 -13.29 4.39
C ILE A 78 -9.56 -12.33 5.32
N PHE A 79 -8.82 -11.43 5.99
CA PHE A 79 -9.42 -10.40 6.86
C PHE A 79 -10.29 -9.40 6.09
N CYS A 80 -9.99 -9.17 4.82
CA CYS A 80 -10.73 -8.23 3.98
C CYS A 80 -12.03 -8.84 3.40
N ILE A 81 -12.20 -10.17 3.44
CA ILE A 81 -13.42 -10.83 2.93
C ILE A 81 -14.67 -10.37 3.68
N VAL A 82 -14.58 -10.22 5.00
CA VAL A 82 -15.72 -9.75 5.83
C VAL A 82 -16.13 -8.34 5.40
N ALA A 83 -15.15 -7.44 5.28
CA ALA A 83 -15.38 -6.08 4.81
C ALA A 83 -15.97 -6.07 3.39
N PHE A 84 -15.51 -6.94 2.50
CA PHE A 84 -16.03 -7.07 1.14
C PHE A 84 -17.51 -7.47 1.14
N VAL A 85 -17.86 -8.56 1.84
CA VAL A 85 -19.21 -9.12 1.87
C VAL A 85 -20.21 -8.10 2.40
N TRP A 86 -19.87 -7.37 3.47
CA TRP A 86 -20.71 -6.30 4.00
C TRP A 86 -20.78 -5.08 3.08
N GLY A 87 -19.72 -4.84 2.31
CA GLY A 87 -19.60 -3.75 1.36
C GLY A 87 -20.38 -3.95 0.06
N LEU A 88 -20.75 -5.19 -0.29
CA LEU A 88 -21.43 -5.51 -1.56
C LEU A 88 -22.68 -4.67 -1.80
N GLN A 89 -23.45 -4.37 -0.74
CA GLN A 89 -24.66 -3.55 -0.82
C GLN A 89 -24.41 -2.08 -1.19
N PHE A 90 -23.17 -1.59 -1.04
CA PHE A 90 -22.76 -0.22 -1.36
C PHE A 90 -22.13 -0.10 -2.76
N ILE A 91 -21.92 -1.23 -3.45
CA ILE A 91 -21.39 -1.23 -4.80
C ILE A 91 -22.48 -0.76 -5.77
N THR A 92 -22.44 0.52 -6.10
CA THR A 92 -23.21 1.09 -7.20
C THR A 92 -22.45 0.90 -8.52
N PHE A 93 -23.15 0.50 -9.58
CA PHE A 93 -22.60 0.48 -10.95
C PHE A 93 -22.41 1.90 -11.49
N ASN A 94 -21.41 2.61 -10.96
CA ASN A 94 -20.94 3.89 -11.49
C ASN A 94 -19.66 3.63 -12.30
N PRO A 95 -19.66 3.88 -13.62
CA PRO A 95 -18.49 3.63 -14.47
C PRO A 95 -17.22 4.33 -13.99
N LEU A 96 -17.34 5.54 -13.43
CA LEU A 96 -16.20 6.30 -12.92
C LEU A 96 -15.54 5.58 -11.74
N TYR A 97 -16.32 5.09 -10.77
CA TYR A 97 -15.79 4.40 -9.59
C TYR A 97 -15.13 3.07 -9.97
N ILE A 98 -15.71 2.36 -10.94
CA ILE A 98 -15.14 1.12 -11.47
C ILE A 98 -13.78 1.41 -12.14
N ILE A 99 -13.71 2.41 -13.03
CA ILE A 99 -12.47 2.80 -13.70
C ILE A 99 -11.39 3.19 -12.67
N LEU A 100 -11.74 4.05 -11.71
CA LEU A 100 -10.82 4.47 -10.65
C LEU A 100 -10.34 3.28 -9.82
N SER A 101 -11.22 2.32 -9.54
CA SER A 101 -10.86 1.11 -8.78
C SER A 101 -9.94 0.19 -9.54
N VAL A 102 -10.20 -0.03 -10.83
CA VAL A 102 -9.32 -0.83 -11.70
C VAL A 102 -7.93 -0.21 -11.78
N ILE A 103 -7.85 1.12 -11.99
CA ILE A 103 -6.57 1.83 -12.01
C ILE A 103 -5.85 1.68 -10.66
N PHE A 104 -6.56 1.91 -9.55
CA PHE A 104 -5.97 1.84 -8.21
C PHE A 104 -5.43 0.44 -7.91
N VAL A 105 -6.23 -0.61 -8.10
CA VAL A 105 -5.87 -2.02 -7.82
C VAL A 105 -4.69 -2.52 -8.65
N ILE A 106 -4.45 -1.93 -9.83
CA ILE A 106 -3.33 -2.30 -10.69
C ILE A 106 -2.09 -1.49 -10.33
N VAL A 107 -2.22 -0.17 -10.20
CA VAL A 107 -1.07 0.73 -10.06
C VAL A 107 -0.58 0.79 -8.62
N ASN A 108 -1.49 0.94 -7.65
CA ASN A 108 -1.13 1.15 -6.26
C ASN A 108 -0.28 0.00 -5.69
N PRO A 109 -0.70 -1.29 -5.80
CA PRO A 109 0.09 -2.41 -5.30
C PRO A 109 1.47 -2.52 -5.94
N VAL A 110 1.58 -2.25 -7.25
CA VAL A 110 2.87 -2.31 -7.94
C VAL A 110 3.80 -1.23 -7.40
N MET A 111 3.36 0.02 -7.34
CA MET A 111 4.19 1.14 -6.90
C MET A 111 4.59 1.00 -5.43
N GLU A 112 3.64 0.65 -4.57
CA GLU A 112 3.91 0.46 -3.14
C GLU A 112 4.87 -0.70 -2.88
N GLU A 113 4.67 -1.87 -3.50
CA GLU A 113 5.54 -3.02 -3.24
C GLU A 113 6.95 -2.83 -3.85
N LEU A 114 7.07 -2.17 -5.01
CA LEU A 114 8.37 -1.78 -5.58
C LEU A 114 9.16 -0.89 -4.62
N PHE A 115 8.51 0.07 -3.97
CA PHE A 115 9.18 0.96 -3.04
C PHE A 115 9.40 0.32 -1.66
N TRP A 116 8.34 -0.11 -1.00
CA TRP A 116 8.38 -0.56 0.40
C TRP A 116 9.09 -1.89 0.58
N ARG A 117 9.05 -2.78 -0.41
CA ARG A 117 9.73 -4.08 -0.32
C ARG A 117 11.03 -4.08 -1.08
N GLN A 118 11.00 -3.84 -2.38
CA GLN A 118 12.21 -3.97 -3.19
C GLN A 118 13.20 -2.87 -2.86
N TYR A 119 12.85 -1.60 -3.08
CA TYR A 119 13.79 -0.51 -2.84
C TYR A 119 14.21 -0.42 -1.37
N LEU A 120 13.26 -0.27 -0.44
CA LEU A 120 13.60 0.01 0.95
C LEU A 120 14.31 -1.16 1.65
N LEU A 121 13.82 -2.40 1.49
CA LEU A 121 14.40 -3.55 2.21
C LEU A 121 15.71 -4.05 1.59
N GLU A 122 15.98 -3.79 0.31
CA GLU A 122 17.26 -4.14 -0.32
C GLU A 122 18.35 -3.12 -0.07
N GLN A 123 18.01 -1.82 -0.12
CA GLN A 123 19.00 -0.75 -0.05
C GLN A 123 19.47 -0.48 1.40
N LEU A 124 18.62 -0.78 2.39
CA LEU A 124 19.02 -0.72 3.80
C LEU A 124 19.96 -1.88 4.16
N LYS A 125 21.14 -1.55 4.70
CA LYS A 125 22.17 -2.50 5.17
C LYS A 125 21.97 -2.91 6.64
N TRP A 126 20.72 -2.89 7.11
CA TRP A 126 20.36 -3.28 8.47
C TRP A 126 19.99 -4.77 8.55
N LYS A 127 19.93 -5.31 9.78
CA LYS A 127 19.43 -6.66 10.02
C LYS A 127 18.00 -6.80 9.48
N ASN A 128 17.67 -7.93 8.87
CA ASN A 128 16.38 -8.14 8.19
C ASN A 128 15.16 -7.81 9.06
N TRP A 129 15.15 -8.21 10.33
CA TRP A 129 14.05 -7.91 11.25
C TRP A 129 13.90 -6.40 11.51
N VAL A 130 15.01 -5.65 11.59
CA VAL A 130 14.99 -4.18 11.75
C VAL A 130 14.38 -3.53 10.53
N LYS A 131 14.73 -4.00 9.32
CA LYS A 131 14.17 -3.48 8.06
C LYS A 131 12.67 -3.72 7.97
N ILE A 132 12.20 -4.90 8.38
CA ILE A 132 10.77 -5.23 8.44
C ILE A 132 10.06 -4.30 9.42
N ILE A 133 10.52 -4.21 10.68
CA ILE A 133 9.89 -3.33 11.67
C ILE A 133 9.85 -1.88 11.18
N TYR A 134 10.97 -1.37 10.67
CA TYR A 134 11.08 -0.02 10.16
C TYR A 134 10.09 0.25 9.02
N SER A 135 10.10 -0.61 8.00
CA SER A 135 9.18 -0.49 6.86
C SER A 135 7.73 -0.61 7.30
N THR A 136 7.40 -1.54 8.20
CA THR A 136 6.04 -1.73 8.71
C THR A 136 5.54 -0.50 9.44
N ILE A 137 6.36 0.09 10.32
CA ILE A 137 5.97 1.29 11.08
C ILE A 137 5.66 2.44 10.11
N LEU A 138 6.57 2.72 9.16
CA LEU A 138 6.38 3.84 8.24
C LEU A 138 5.26 3.59 7.23
N PHE A 139 5.10 2.36 6.74
CA PHE A 139 3.96 1.95 5.91
C PHE A 139 2.64 2.12 6.66
N SER A 140 2.58 1.69 7.93
CA SER A 140 1.35 1.80 8.72
C SER A 140 1.02 3.24 9.09
N LEU A 141 2.04 4.08 9.31
CA LEU A 141 1.87 5.51 9.59
C LEU A 141 1.51 6.32 8.33
N SER A 142 2.00 5.94 7.15
CA SER A 142 1.68 6.65 5.91
C SER A 142 0.16 6.68 5.66
N HIS A 143 -0.54 5.62 6.05
CA HIS A 143 -1.97 5.47 5.80
C HIS A 143 -2.83 6.53 6.50
N PRO A 144 -2.85 6.64 7.84
CA PRO A 144 -3.62 7.68 8.51
C PRO A 144 -3.09 9.09 8.21
N LEU A 145 -1.79 9.25 7.97
CA LEU A 145 -1.20 10.55 7.65
C LEU A 145 -1.53 11.06 6.24
N MET A 146 -1.84 10.17 5.30
CA MET A 146 -2.14 10.55 3.92
C MET A 146 -3.62 10.28 3.59
N TRP A 147 -3.99 9.01 3.48
CA TRP A 147 -5.34 8.58 3.12
C TRP A 147 -6.36 8.88 4.25
N GLY A 148 -5.93 8.83 5.51
CA GLY A 148 -6.76 9.15 6.68
C GLY A 148 -7.13 10.64 6.81
N ILE A 149 -6.52 11.53 6.02
CA ILE A 149 -6.92 12.95 6.00
C ILE A 149 -8.35 13.11 5.49
N PHE A 150 -8.76 12.28 4.52
CA PHE A 150 -10.09 12.36 3.92
C PHE A 150 -10.93 11.10 4.11
N SER A 151 -10.35 9.95 4.47
CA SER A 151 -11.11 8.72 4.73
C SER A 151 -11.30 8.46 6.22
N VAL A 152 -12.56 8.32 6.64
CA VAL A 152 -12.96 8.01 8.03
C VAL A 152 -12.42 6.63 8.44
N THR A 153 -12.58 5.64 7.56
CA THR A 153 -12.11 4.27 7.82
C THR A 153 -10.61 4.22 8.00
N ILE A 154 -9.83 4.83 7.10
CA ILE A 154 -8.36 4.75 7.18
C ILE A 154 -7.81 5.49 8.40
N ARG A 155 -8.51 6.52 8.89
CA ARG A 155 -8.18 7.19 10.16
C ARG A 155 -8.48 6.34 11.38
N SER A 156 -9.36 5.35 11.27
CA SER A 156 -9.79 4.52 12.41
C SER A 156 -8.62 3.76 13.03
N LYS A 157 -8.60 3.68 14.37
CA LYS A 157 -7.62 2.87 15.11
C LYS A 157 -7.68 1.39 14.73
N VAL A 158 -8.84 0.91 14.28
CA VAL A 158 -9.04 -0.49 13.84
C VAL A 158 -8.18 -0.82 12.62
N MET A 159 -7.88 0.17 11.75
CA MET A 159 -7.03 -0.04 10.57
C MET A 159 -5.56 -0.24 10.90
N VAL A 160 -5.10 0.12 12.10
CA VAL A 160 -3.69 -0.04 12.49
C VAL A 160 -3.27 -1.51 12.47
N MET A 161 -4.12 -2.41 13.00
CA MET A 161 -3.76 -3.82 13.12
C MET A 161 -3.62 -4.52 11.75
N PRO A 162 -4.57 -4.40 10.80
CA PRO A 162 -4.41 -4.90 9.44
C PRO A 162 -3.14 -4.37 8.74
N LEU A 163 -2.83 -3.08 8.89
CA LEU A 163 -1.64 -2.45 8.29
C LEU A 163 -0.34 -3.01 8.85
N LEU A 164 -0.27 -3.22 10.16
CA LEU A 164 0.89 -3.85 10.80
C LEU A 164 1.08 -5.29 10.30
N ILE A 165 -0.01 -6.07 10.23
CA ILE A 165 0.02 -7.46 9.75
C ILE A 165 0.50 -7.49 8.29
N MET A 166 -0.05 -6.65 7.43
CA MET A 166 0.36 -6.54 6.02
C MET A 166 1.84 -6.19 5.89
N GLY A 167 2.31 -5.15 6.58
CA GLY A 167 3.70 -4.73 6.54
C GLY A 167 4.68 -5.83 6.97
N ILE A 168 4.36 -6.53 8.08
CA ILE A 168 5.19 -7.63 8.60
C ILE A 168 5.21 -8.80 7.62
N LEU A 169 4.04 -9.23 7.16
CA LEU A 169 3.93 -10.41 6.28
C LEU A 169 4.57 -10.15 4.92
N TRP A 170 4.23 -9.06 4.24
CA TRP A 170 4.77 -8.77 2.92
C TRP A 170 6.27 -8.47 2.95
N GLY A 171 6.77 -7.79 4.00
CA GLY A 171 8.20 -7.62 4.23
C GLY A 171 8.94 -8.94 4.45
N SER A 172 8.36 -9.84 5.23
CA SER A 172 8.92 -11.17 5.51
C SER A 172 8.92 -12.05 4.26
N VAL A 173 7.81 -12.08 3.53
CA VAL A 173 7.68 -12.84 2.27
C VAL A 173 8.74 -12.36 1.29
N TYR A 174 8.84 -11.05 1.04
CA TYR A 174 9.80 -10.51 0.09
C TYR A 174 11.24 -10.89 0.43
N LEU A 175 11.66 -10.70 1.70
CA LEU A 175 13.04 -10.99 2.09
C LEU A 175 13.38 -12.49 2.01
N LYS A 176 12.39 -13.37 2.14
CA LYS A 176 12.56 -14.83 2.01
C LYS A 176 12.51 -15.31 0.56
N THR A 177 11.64 -14.74 -0.27
CA THR A 177 11.35 -15.27 -1.61
C THR A 177 12.04 -14.49 -2.72
N LYS A 178 12.49 -13.25 -2.44
CA LYS A 178 13.10 -12.32 -3.39
C LYS A 178 12.25 -12.08 -4.65
N THR A 179 10.94 -12.13 -4.48
CA THR A 179 9.96 -11.81 -5.53
C THR A 179 8.84 -10.94 -4.96
N LEU A 180 8.38 -9.99 -5.75
CA LEU A 180 7.22 -9.15 -5.40
C LEU A 180 5.91 -9.77 -5.86
N ARG A 181 5.93 -10.77 -6.74
CA ARG A 181 4.75 -11.27 -7.45
C ARG A 181 3.57 -11.54 -6.52
N HIS A 182 3.80 -12.29 -5.45
CA HIS A 182 2.73 -12.66 -4.53
C HIS A 182 2.33 -11.52 -3.60
N CYS A 183 3.25 -10.63 -3.22
CA CYS A 183 2.92 -9.43 -2.47
C CYS A 183 2.04 -8.49 -3.31
N ILE A 184 2.39 -8.24 -4.58
CA ILE A 184 1.59 -7.42 -5.50
C ILE A 184 0.20 -8.02 -5.70
N ILE A 185 0.10 -9.32 -6.01
CA ILE A 185 -1.21 -9.96 -6.21
C ILE A 185 -2.05 -9.89 -4.94
N ALA A 186 -1.47 -10.20 -3.77
CA ALA A 186 -2.20 -10.16 -2.51
C ALA A 186 -2.64 -8.73 -2.15
N HIS A 187 -1.80 -7.74 -2.39
CA HIS A 187 -2.11 -6.35 -2.17
C HIS A 187 -3.22 -5.87 -3.12
N SER A 188 -3.17 -6.21 -4.41
CA SER A 188 -4.30 -5.98 -5.33
C SER A 188 -5.60 -6.61 -4.84
N LEU A 189 -5.55 -7.84 -4.30
CA LEU A 189 -6.74 -8.48 -3.73
C LEU A 189 -7.24 -7.74 -2.48
N VAL A 190 -6.35 -7.31 -1.59
CA VAL A 190 -6.71 -6.47 -0.44
C VAL A 190 -7.40 -5.18 -0.91
N ASP A 191 -6.86 -4.51 -1.94
CA ASP A 191 -7.44 -3.26 -2.44
C ASP A 191 -8.85 -3.45 -3.01
N VAL A 192 -9.09 -4.58 -3.70
CA VAL A 192 -10.41 -4.99 -4.19
C VAL A 192 -11.35 -5.33 -3.03
N LEU A 193 -10.91 -6.20 -2.12
CA LEU A 193 -11.75 -6.73 -1.05
C LEU A 193 -12.12 -5.65 -0.02
N ASN A 194 -11.24 -4.68 0.21
CA ASN A 194 -11.55 -3.52 1.06
C ASN A 194 -12.41 -2.47 0.35
N LEU A 195 -12.75 -2.63 -0.93
CA LEU A 195 -13.45 -1.64 -1.73
C LEU A 195 -12.78 -0.26 -1.63
N SER A 196 -11.46 -0.20 -1.83
CA SER A 196 -10.62 0.94 -1.46
C SER A 196 -11.13 2.30 -1.96
N VAL A 197 -11.60 2.38 -3.21
CA VAL A 197 -12.16 3.63 -3.76
C VAL A 197 -13.46 4.06 -3.04
N TRP A 198 -14.35 3.11 -2.70
CA TRP A 198 -15.54 3.41 -1.91
C TRP A 198 -15.20 3.86 -0.50
N VAL A 199 -14.16 3.26 0.10
CA VAL A 199 -13.64 3.65 1.41
C VAL A 199 -12.97 5.03 1.39
N PHE A 200 -12.22 5.37 0.35
CA PHE A 200 -11.62 6.69 0.19
C PHE A 200 -12.68 7.77 0.00
N LEU A 201 -13.73 7.47 -0.76
CA LEU A 201 -14.87 8.36 -0.98
C LEU A 201 -15.85 8.40 0.19
N ASN A 202 -15.61 7.65 1.27
CA ASN A 202 -16.52 7.47 2.42
C ASN A 202 -17.93 7.02 2.03
N ILE A 203 -18.10 6.39 0.87
CA ILE A 203 -19.37 5.78 0.44
C ILE A 203 -19.63 4.51 1.24
N TYR A 204 -18.56 3.78 1.54
CA TYR A 204 -18.59 2.62 2.42
C TYR A 204 -17.65 2.83 3.60
N ILE A 205 -18.21 2.75 4.80
CA ILE A 205 -17.45 2.70 6.04
C ILE A 205 -17.67 1.30 6.60
N PRO A 206 -16.67 0.40 6.51
CA PRO A 206 -16.82 -0.95 7.04
C PRO A 206 -17.26 -0.90 8.51
N PRO A 207 -18.29 -1.68 8.90
CA PRO A 207 -18.63 -1.84 10.29
C PRO A 207 -17.37 -2.31 11.02
N VAL A 208 -16.93 -1.49 11.97
CA VAL A 208 -15.75 -1.75 12.78
C VAL A 208 -15.87 -3.15 13.39
N VAL A 209 -14.87 -3.98 13.12
CA VAL A 209 -14.54 -5.14 13.98
C VAL A 209 -13.96 -4.60 15.28
#